data_AF-X1QBW2-F1
#
_entry.id   AF-X1QBW2-F1
#
_cell.length_a   1.000
_cell.length_b   1.000
_cell.length_c   1.000
_cell.angle_alpha   90.00
_cell.angle_beta   90.00
_cell.angle_gamma   90.00
#
_symmetry.space_group_name_H-M   'P 1'
#
loop_
_entity.id
_entity.type
_entity.pdbx_description
1 polymer ?
#
loop_
_entity_poly.entity_id
_entity_poly.type
_entity_poly.pdbx_seq_one_letter_code
_entity_poly.pdbx_strand_id
1 'polypeptide(L)' 'MVPYFLNKEPRSTVVYDLRSSRVVVEEIIKHEGTPRRQRVGHAFMKKAMRDSRAIFGGELSG' A
#
# COMPACT_ATOMS: atom_id res chain seq x y z
N MET A 1 6.47 7.91 2.43
CA MET A 1 5.02 8.18 2.27
C MET A 1 4.16 7.27 3.13
N VAL A 2 4.42 5.95 3.23
CA VAL A 2 3.64 5.02 4.10
C VAL A 2 3.43 5.51 5.54
N PRO A 3 4.46 5.99 6.28
CA PRO A 3 4.29 6.41 7.67
C PRO A 3 3.31 7.58 7.83
N TYR A 4 3.27 8.48 6.84
CA TYR A 4 2.38 9.65 6.87
C TYR A 4 0.90 9.25 6.84
N PHE A 5 0.56 8.27 6.00
CA PHE A 5 -0.80 7.80 5.85
C PHE A 5 -1.25 6.96 7.06
N LEU A 6 -0.38 6.06 7.55
CA LEU A 6 -0.70 5.21 8.70
C LEU A 6 -0.71 5.99 10.03
N ASN A 7 0.02 7.11 10.16
CA ASN A 7 -0.11 7.99 11.32
C ASN A 7 -1.47 8.72 11.36
N LYS A 8 -2.08 8.98 10.20
CA LYS A 8 -3.40 9.63 10.11
C LYS A 8 -4.53 8.61 10.26
N GLU A 9 -4.39 7.45 9.64
CA GLU A 9 -5.35 6.36 9.68
C GLU A 9 -4.62 5.05 10.01
N PRO A 10 -4.43 4.75 11.31
CA PRO A 10 -3.77 3.53 11.77
C PRO A 10 -4.54 2.28 11.33
N ARG A 11 -3.83 1.15 11.19
CA ARG A 11 -4.42 -0.16 10.81
C ARG A 11 -5.01 -0.24 9.41
N SER A 12 -4.87 0.82 8.62
CA SER A 12 -5.35 0.87 7.25
C SER A 12 -4.58 -0.03 6.30
N THR A 13 -5.24 -0.41 5.21
CA THR A 13 -4.60 -1.18 4.15
C THR A 13 -3.77 -0.27 3.25
N VAL A 14 -2.57 -0.71 2.89
CA VAL A 14 -1.72 -0.07 1.89
C VAL A 14 -1.45 -1.07 0.77
N VAL A 15 -1.83 -0.72 -0.44
CA VAL A 15 -1.59 -1.54 -1.63
C VAL A 15 -0.23 -1.20 -2.22
N TYR A 16 0.54 -2.21 -2.61
CA TYR A 16 1.84 -2.04 -3.25
C TYR A 16 2.03 -3.05 -4.39
N ASP A 17 2.82 -2.68 -5.40
CA ASP A 17 3.09 -3.55 -6.54
C ASP A 17 4.35 -4.42 -6.36
N LEU A 18 4.50 -5.43 -7.22
CA LEU A 18 5.62 -6.40 -7.21
C LEU A 18 7.03 -5.80 -7.28
N ARG A 19 7.17 -4.61 -7.87
CA ARG A 19 8.44 -3.91 -8.03
C ARG A 19 8.80 -3.09 -6.79
N SER A 20 7.85 -2.89 -5.87
CA SER A 20 8.12 -2.18 -4.62
C SER A 20 9.14 -2.95 -3.77
N SER A 21 10.04 -2.22 -3.11
CA SER A 21 11.02 -2.82 -2.21
C SER A 21 10.35 -3.51 -1.02
N ARG A 22 11.02 -4.54 -0.48
CA ARG A 22 10.60 -5.23 0.77
C ARG A 22 10.43 -4.27 1.95
N VAL A 23 11.22 -3.20 1.95
CA VAL A 23 11.15 -2.11 2.96
C VAL A 23 9.74 -1.51 3.05
N VAL A 24 8.98 -1.47 1.95
CA VAL A 24 7.60 -0.97 1.97
C VAL A 24 6.72 -1.83 2.88
N VAL A 25 6.85 -3.16 2.79
CA VAL A 25 6.07 -4.10 3.60
C VAL A 25 6.45 -3.99 5.06
N GLU A 26 7.75 -3.92 5.35
CA GLU A 26 8.28 -3.78 6.70
C GLU A 26 7.79 -2.50 7.36
N GLU A 27 7.82 -1.37 6.63
CA GLU A 27 7.31 -0.09 7.13
C GLU A 27 5.79 -0.11 7.33
N ILE A 28 5.01 -0.77 6.48
CA ILE A 28 3.56 -0.93 6.68
C ILE A 28 3.30 -1.69 7.98
N ILE A 29 3.96 -2.84 8.17
CA ILE A 29 3.79 -3.69 9.37
C ILE A 29 4.22 -2.95 10.64
N LYS A 30 5.36 -2.25 10.58
CA LYS A 30 5.91 -1.48 11.70
C LYS A 30 4.97 -0.39 12.19
N HIS A 31 4.16 0.19 11.30
CA HIS A 31 3.15 1.20 11.62
C HIS A 31 1.74 0.57 11.75
N GLU A 32 1.67 -0.71 12.09
CA GLU A 32 0.44 -1.48 12.32
C GLU A 32 -0.54 -1.52 11.13
N GLY A 33 -0.09 -1.18 9.92
CA GLY A 33 -0.90 -1.23 8.70
C GLY A 33 -1.01 -2.63 8.11
N THR A 34 -1.93 -2.79 7.16
CA THR A 34 -2.13 -4.06 6.44
C THR A 34 -1.50 -3.98 5.05
N PRO A 35 -0.40 -4.71 4.77
CA PRO A 35 0.20 -4.70 3.44
C PRO A 35 -0.61 -5.56 2.48
N ARG A 36 -1.00 -5.01 1.33
CA ARG A 36 -1.68 -5.77 0.26
C ARG A 36 -0.91 -5.70 -1.05
N ARG A 37 -0.31 -6.82 -1.44
CA ARG A 37 0.41 -6.93 -2.72
C ARG A 37 -0.56 -7.01 -3.89
N GLN A 38 -0.24 -6.33 -4.99
CA GLN A 38 -1.02 -6.37 -6.22
C GLN A 38 -0.15 -6.45 -7.49
N ARG A 39 -0.75 -6.89 -8.60
CA ARG A 39 -0.15 -6.83 -9.93
C ARG A 39 0.16 -5.38 -10.34
N VAL A 40 1.28 -5.18 -11.02
CA VAL A 40 1.66 -3.90 -11.65
C VAL A 40 0.58 -3.43 -12.63
N GLY A 41 0.22 -2.15 -12.57
CA GLY A 41 -0.66 -1.47 -13.50
C GLY A 41 -1.73 -0.65 -12.77
N HIS A 42 -1.92 0.60 -13.22
CA HIS A 42 -2.88 1.56 -12.62
C HIS A 42 -4.30 1.00 -12.47
N ALA A 43 -4.79 0.22 -13.44
CA ALA A 43 -6.12 -0.38 -13.36
C ALA A 43 -6.23 -1.41 -12.22
N PHE A 44 -5.20 -2.24 -12.05
CA PHE A 44 -5.13 -3.24 -10.99
C PHE A 44 -4.96 -2.59 -9.61
N MET A 45 -4.15 -1.53 -9.54
CA MET A 45 -3.95 -0.75 -8.31
C MET A 45 -5.26 -0.10 -7.86
N LYS A 46 -5.93 0.64 -8.74
CA LYS A 46 -7.23 1.27 -8.43
C LYS A 46 -8.29 0.26 -8.01
N LYS A 47 -8.34 -0.90 -8.68
CA LYS A 47 -9.25 -1.97 -8.30
C LYS A 47 -8.91 -2.52 -6.90
N ALA A 48 -7.65 -2.85 -6.63
CA ALA A 48 -7.23 -3.36 -5.34
C ALA A 48 -7.46 -2.36 -4.21
N MET A 49 -7.24 -1.07 -4.44
CA MET A 49 -7.52 -0.02 -3.46
C MET A 49 -9.01 0.04 -3.12
N ARG A 50 -9.90 -0.04 -4.12
CA ARG A 50 -11.35 -0.09 -3.89
C ARG A 50 -11.76 -1.36 -3.13
N ASP A 51 -11.29 -2.52 -3.58
CA ASP A 51 -11.66 -3.82 -3.02
C ASP A 51 -11.21 -3.97 -1.55
N SER A 52 -10.08 -3.34 -1.19
CA SER A 52 -9.51 -3.40 0.16
C SER A 52 -9.75 -2.16 1.01
N ARG A 53 -10.42 -1.14 0.47
CA ARG A 53 -10.56 0.19 1.10
C ARG A 53 -9.21 0.75 1.55
N ALA A 54 -8.18 0.57 0.73
CA ALA A 54 -6.84 1.02 1.05
C ALA A 54 -6.75 2.54 1.02
N ILE A 55 -6.06 3.10 2.01
CA ILE A 55 -5.84 4.55 2.13
C ILE A 55 -4.78 5.04 1.14
N PHE A 56 -3.92 4.13 0.68
CA PHE A 56 -2.82 4.44 -0.22
C PHE A 56 -2.50 3.25 -1.13
N GLY A 57 -2.16 3.55 -2.38
CA GLY A 57 -1.65 2.60 -3.36
C GLY A 57 -0.37 3.13 -3.95
N GLY A 58 0.76 2.52 -3.60
CA GLY A 58 2.08 2.92 -4.11
C GLY A 58 2.47 2.07 -5.31
N GLU A 59 2.69 2.70 -6.46
CA GLU A 59 3.28 2.06 -7.62
C GLU A 59 4.70 2.61 -7.84
N LEU A 60 5.68 1.75 -8.16
CA LEU A 60 7.07 2.18 -8.38
C LEU A 60 7.21 3.11 -9.62
N SER A 61 6.17 3.16 -10.47
CA SER A 61 6.12 3.98 -11.68
C SER A 61 6.23 5.49 -11.45
N GLY A 62 5.97 5.97 -10.22
CA GLY A 62 5.74 7.39 -9.93
C GLY A 62 4.26 7.75 -9.95
#